data_AF-A0A4Q5TDK8-F1
#
_entry.id   AF-A0A4Q5TDK8-F1
#
_cell.length_a   1.000
_cell.length_b   1.000
_cell.length_c   1.000
_cell.angle_alpha   90.00
_cell.angle_beta   90.00
_cell.angle_gamma   90.00
#
_symmetry.space_group_name_H-M   'P 1'
#
loop_
_entity.id
_entity.type
_entity.pdbx_description
1 polymer ?
#
loop_
_entity_poly.entity_id
_entity_poly.type
_entity_poly.pdbx_seq_one_letter_code
_entity_poly.pdbx_strand_id
1 'polypeptide(L)'
;MVSYNPKDWFSYIFRFHKADTFRKLFPMFICICIYSAAIAWLELEVWQLAESSKVKNIPVMHGLLGFAISMLLVFRTNTAYDRWWEGRKLWGALTNNSRNLALKLSVILPDSEVGQRSFFKKIIPAFAQALHTHLHQEKTRLALFD
;
A
#
# COMPACT_ATOMS: atom_id res chain seq x y z
N MET A 1 -8.89 -1.59 13.21
CA MET A 1 -9.10 -0.57 12.17
C MET A 1 -8.75 0.76 12.82
N VAL A 2 -7.75 1.50 12.31
CA VAL A 2 -7.39 2.80 12.89
C VAL A 2 -8.60 3.72 12.73
N SER A 3 -9.14 4.24 13.83
CA SER A 3 -10.25 5.18 13.79
C SER A 3 -9.73 6.51 13.25
N TYR A 4 -10.19 6.91 12.06
CA TYR A 4 -9.81 8.18 11.45
C TYR A 4 -10.86 9.25 11.78
N ASN A 5 -10.43 10.29 12.49
CA ASN A 5 -11.23 11.50 12.65
C ASN A 5 -10.82 12.51 11.57
N PRO A 6 -11.70 12.81 10.58
CA PRO A 6 -11.37 13.73 9.49
C PRO A 6 -11.10 15.16 9.94
N LYS A 7 -11.49 15.54 11.17
CA LYS A 7 -11.23 16.87 11.72
C LYS A 7 -9.78 17.07 12.20
N ASP A 8 -9.03 15.99 12.41
CA ASP A 8 -7.67 16.05 12.97
C ASP A 8 -6.57 16.06 11.89
N TRP A 9 -6.93 16.33 10.62
CA TRP A 9 -6.02 16.26 9.45
C TRP A 9 -4.71 17.03 9.65
N PHE A 10 -4.76 18.20 10.29
CA PHE A 10 -3.58 19.06 10.51
C PHE A 10 -2.57 18.43 11.45
N SER A 11 -3.02 17.70 12.48
CA SER A 11 -2.12 17.02 13.42
C SER A 11 -1.32 15.92 12.73
N TYR A 12 -1.85 15.32 11.65
CA TYR A 12 -1.15 14.27 10.91
C TYR A 12 0.05 14.77 10.10
N ILE A 13 0.09 16.05 9.72
CA ILE A 13 1.25 16.65 9.03
C ILE A 13 2.49 16.61 9.94
N PHE A 14 2.30 16.78 11.24
CA PHE A 14 3.38 16.82 12.23
C PHE A 14 3.55 15.49 12.99
N ARG A 15 2.60 14.55 12.88
CA ARG A 15 2.74 13.19 13.41
C ARG A 15 3.57 12.32 12.46
N PHE A 16 4.88 12.59 12.42
CA PHE A 16 5.86 11.76 11.74
C PHE A 16 6.06 10.43 12.50
N HIS A 17 5.11 9.49 12.40
CA HIS A 17 5.21 8.19 13.06
C HIS A 17 5.54 7.08 12.05
N LYS A 18 6.70 6.41 12.26
CA LYS A 18 7.12 5.13 11.67
C LYS A 18 6.93 4.93 10.14
N ALA A 19 6.99 5.99 9.33
CA ALA A 19 7.06 5.81 7.88
C ALA A 19 8.49 5.41 7.49
N ASP A 20 8.77 4.11 7.44
CA ASP A 20 10.06 3.56 6.96
C ASP A 20 10.43 4.12 5.58
N THR A 21 9.43 4.44 4.76
CA THR A 21 9.59 5.07 3.45
C THR A 21 10.29 6.43 3.55
N PHE A 22 9.88 7.31 4.46
CA PHE A 22 10.50 8.64 4.59
C PHE A 22 11.96 8.52 5.02
N ARG A 23 12.27 7.67 6.01
CA ARG A 23 13.66 7.46 6.46
C ARG A 23 14.55 6.90 5.35
N LYS A 24 14.02 6.00 4.52
CA LYS A 24 14.74 5.44 3.36
C LYS A 24 14.98 6.48 2.27
N LEU A 25 14.02 7.38 2.03
CA LEU A 25 14.10 8.40 0.98
C LEU A 25 14.83 9.69 1.43
N PHE A 26 14.87 9.97 2.73
CA PHE A 26 15.48 11.17 3.30
C PHE A 26 16.92 11.42 2.83
N PRO A 27 17.87 10.44 2.87
CA PRO A 27 19.22 10.68 2.37
C PRO A 27 19.24 10.99 0.87
N MET A 28 18.35 10.38 0.09
CA MET A 28 18.24 10.64 -1.35
C MET A 28 17.75 12.07 -1.62
N PHE A 29 16.80 12.58 -0.82
CA PHE A 29 16.38 13.98 -0.92
C PHE A 29 17.51 14.95 -0.62
N ILE A 30 18.31 14.70 0.41
CA ILE A 30 19.48 15.55 0.74
C ILE A 30 20.47 15.56 -0.43
N CYS A 31 20.80 14.39 -0.98
CA CYS A 31 21.71 14.30 -2.12
C CYS A 31 21.21 15.09 -3.33
N ILE A 32 19.91 14.98 -3.66
CA ILE A 32 19.30 15.74 -4.76
C ILE A 32 19.31 17.24 -4.47
N CYS A 33 19.02 17.66 -3.24
CA CYS A 33 19.06 19.08 -2.85
C CYS A 33 20.48 19.66 -2.99
N ILE A 34 21.50 18.97 -2.50
CA ILE A 34 22.90 19.41 -2.61
C ILE A 34 23.31 19.48 -4.08
N TYR A 35 22.97 18.46 -4.87
CA TYR A 35 23.27 18.44 -6.29
C TYR A 35 22.62 19.62 -7.03
N SER A 36 21.32 19.83 -6.84
CA SER A 36 20.60 20.95 -7.46
C SER A 36 21.14 22.31 -7.04
N ALA A 37 21.50 22.48 -5.76
CA ALA A 37 22.10 23.72 -5.27
C ALA A 37 23.48 23.98 -5.88
N ALA A 38 24.31 22.94 -6.01
CA ALA A 38 25.63 23.05 -6.64
C ALA A 38 25.52 23.45 -8.12
N ILE A 39 24.60 22.82 -8.87
CA ILE A 39 24.36 23.17 -10.27
C ILE A 39 23.85 24.61 -10.41
N ALA A 40 22.89 25.03 -9.57
CA ALA A 40 22.37 26.39 -9.59
C ALA A 40 23.46 27.43 -9.27
N TRP A 41 24.33 27.14 -8.29
CA TRP A 41 25.45 28.02 -7.96
C TRP A 41 26.46 28.13 -9.11
N LEU A 42 26.82 27.02 -9.76
CA LEU A 42 27.71 27.02 -10.93
C LEU A 42 27.12 27.80 -12.11
N GLU A 43 25.82 27.67 -12.35
CA GLU A 43 25.12 28.39 -13.42
C GLU A 43 25.16 29.91 -13.19
N LEU A 44 24.84 30.36 -11.97
CA LEU A 44 24.69 31.78 -11.63
C LEU A 44 26.04 32.50 -11.45
N GLU A 45 27.00 31.88 -10.75
CA GLU A 45 28.23 32.57 -10.34
C GLU A 45 29.36 32.38 -11.36
N VAL A 46 29.52 31.17 -11.90
CA VAL A 46 30.69 30.82 -12.73
C VAL A 46 30.40 31.03 -14.20
N TRP A 47 29.25 30.56 -14.67
CA TRP A 47 28.99 30.42 -16.10
C TRP A 47 28.25 31.61 -16.71
N GLN A 48 27.48 32.37 -15.90
CA GLN A 48 26.71 33.55 -16.31
C GLN A 48 26.05 33.39 -17.69
N LEU A 49 25.30 32.30 -17.88
CA LEU A 49 24.70 32.00 -19.18
C LEU A 49 23.71 33.11 -19.56
N ALA A 50 23.86 33.64 -20.78
CA ALA A 50 22.88 34.54 -21.37
C ALA A 50 21.52 33.83 -21.54
N GLU A 51 20.42 34.59 -21.42
CA GLU A 51 19.04 34.09 -21.55
C GLU A 51 18.73 33.31 -22.85
N SER A 52 19.59 33.42 -23.87
CA SER A 52 19.47 32.75 -25.17
C SER A 52 20.11 31.35 -25.23
N SER A 53 20.62 30.81 -24.12
CA SER A 53 21.23 29.48 -24.08
C SER A 53 20.24 28.35 -24.41
N LYS A 54 20.69 27.36 -25.18
CA LYS A 54 19.94 26.12 -25.50
C LYS A 54 19.51 25.31 -24.27
N VAL A 55 20.15 25.55 -23.13
CA VAL A 55 19.85 24.92 -21.82
C VAL A 55 18.44 25.31 -21.33
N LYS A 56 17.90 26.46 -21.74
CA LYS A 56 16.56 26.95 -21.35
C LYS A 56 15.40 26.03 -21.76
N ASN A 57 15.60 25.16 -22.76
CA ASN A 57 14.56 24.26 -23.25
C ASN A 57 14.52 22.90 -22.51
N ILE A 58 15.53 22.59 -21.68
CA ILE A 58 15.61 21.33 -20.93
C ILE A 58 14.43 21.17 -19.94
N PRO A 59 13.98 22.21 -19.21
CA PRO A 59 12.80 22.12 -18.34
C PRO A 59 11.52 21.68 -19.06
N VAL A 60 11.34 22.07 -20.33
CA VAL A 60 10.17 21.67 -21.14
C VAL A 60 10.16 20.16 -21.38
N MET A 61 11.32 19.58 -21.69
CA MET A 61 11.47 18.13 -21.84
C MET A 61 11.21 17.39 -20.52
N HIS A 62 11.68 17.94 -19.40
CA HIS A 62 11.35 17.40 -18.07
C HIS A 62 9.86 17.49 -17.74
N GLY A 63 9.17 18.56 -18.16
CA GLY A 63 7.72 18.70 -17.98
C GLY A 63 6.94 17.60 -18.70
N LEU A 64 7.29 17.32 -19.97
CA LEU A 64 6.66 16.26 -20.75
C LEU A 64 6.92 14.87 -20.15
N LEU A 65 8.18 14.60 -19.76
CA LEU A 65 8.54 13.34 -19.11
C LEU A 65 7.85 13.19 -17.75
N GLY A 66 7.80 14.25 -16.96
CA GLY A 66 7.11 14.29 -15.67
C GLY A 66 5.62 14.00 -15.79
N PHE A 67 4.97 14.55 -16.83
CA PHE A 67 3.58 14.23 -17.14
C PHE A 67 3.38 12.75 -17.46
N ALA A 68 4.21 12.17 -18.34
CA ALA A 68 4.13 10.76 -18.69
C ALA A 68 4.33 9.84 -17.48
N ILE A 69 5.33 10.13 -16.63
CA ILE A 69 5.60 9.37 -15.40
C ILE A 69 4.43 9.49 -14.42
N SER A 70 3.86 10.70 -14.24
CA SER A 70 2.71 10.93 -13.36
C SER A 70 1.50 10.10 -13.80
N MET A 71 1.20 10.08 -15.10
CA MET A 71 0.11 9.28 -15.66
C MET A 71 0.33 7.77 -15.40
N LEU A 72 1.54 7.26 -15.64
CA LEU A 72 1.87 5.86 -15.34
C LEU A 72 1.76 5.53 -13.85
N LEU A 73 2.18 6.46 -12.98
CA LEU A 73 2.09 6.30 -11.54
C LEU A 73 0.62 6.17 -11.10
N VAL A 74 -0.27 7.01 -11.63
CA VAL A 74 -1.71 6.98 -11.30
C VAL A 74 -2.32 5.61 -11.64
N PHE A 75 -2.06 5.10 -12.84
CA PHE A 75 -2.56 3.77 -13.22
C PHE A 75 -2.02 2.68 -12.29
N ARG A 76 -0.71 2.70 -12.01
CA ARG A 76 -0.08 1.71 -11.12
C ARG A 76 -0.65 1.77 -9.70
N THR A 77 -0.86 2.97 -9.15
CA THR A 77 -1.41 3.14 -7.80
C THR A 77 -2.86 2.70 -7.72
N ASN A 78 -3.67 2.98 -8.74
CA ASN A 78 -5.07 2.55 -8.78
C ASN A 78 -5.18 1.02 -8.82
N THR A 79 -4.45 0.35 -9.73
CA THR A 79 -4.46 -1.11 -9.79
C THR A 79 -3.96 -1.76 -8.50
N ALA A 80 -2.92 -1.20 -7.87
CA ALA A 80 -2.43 -1.70 -6.59
C ALA A 80 -3.48 -1.52 -5.47
N TYR A 81 -4.18 -0.38 -5.44
CA TYR A 81 -5.25 -0.12 -4.49
C TYR A 81 -6.43 -1.07 -4.68
N ASP A 82 -6.86 -1.30 -5.92
CA ASP A 82 -7.96 -2.21 -6.24
C ASP A 82 -7.66 -3.64 -5.78
N ARG A 83 -6.44 -4.13 -6.02
CA ARG A 83 -5.99 -5.44 -5.52
C ARG A 83 -5.99 -5.53 -4.00
N TRP A 84 -5.52 -4.48 -3.32
CA TRP A 84 -5.57 -4.42 -1.86
C TRP A 84 -7.01 -4.44 -1.34
N TRP A 85 -7.88 -3.66 -1.97
CA TRP A 85 -9.30 -3.56 -1.62
C TRP A 85 -10.03 -4.88 -1.86
N GLU A 86 -9.76 -5.54 -2.98
CA GLU A 86 -10.28 -6.88 -3.29
C GLU A 86 -9.89 -7.90 -2.21
N GLY A 87 -8.62 -7.95 -1.82
CA GLY A 87 -8.17 -8.79 -0.71
C GLY A 87 -8.94 -8.51 0.59
N ARG A 88 -9.15 -7.24 0.93
CA ARG A 88 -9.93 -6.85 2.12
C ARG A 88 -11.40 -7.24 2.05
N LYS A 89 -12.02 -7.18 0.86
CA LYS A 89 -13.39 -7.64 0.62
C LYS A 89 -13.50 -9.16 0.81
N LEU A 90 -12.58 -9.93 0.24
CA LEU A 90 -12.55 -11.40 0.37
C LEU A 90 -12.40 -11.85 1.83
N TRP A 91 -11.50 -11.22 2.60
CA TRP A 91 -11.37 -11.49 4.04
C TRP A 91 -12.65 -11.14 4.84
N GLY A 92 -13.34 -10.05 4.45
CA GLY A 92 -14.63 -9.69 5.02
C GLY A 92 -15.72 -10.71 4.71
N ALA A 93 -15.78 -11.16 3.45
CA ALA A 93 -16.70 -12.20 2.99
C ALA A 93 -16.46 -13.53 3.72
N LEU A 94 -15.20 -13.94 3.90
CA LEU A 94 -14.84 -15.12 4.69
C LEU A 94 -15.41 -15.04 6.11
N THR A 95 -15.22 -13.90 6.79
CA THR A 95 -15.74 -13.70 8.16
C THR A 95 -17.27 -13.84 8.22
N ASN A 96 -17.97 -13.21 7.28
CA ASN A 96 -19.43 -13.27 7.22
C ASN A 96 -19.93 -14.69 6.91
N ASN A 97 -19.29 -15.39 5.97
CA ASN A 97 -19.62 -16.76 5.62
C ASN A 97 -19.36 -17.74 6.76
N SER A 98 -18.25 -17.59 7.50
CA SER A 98 -17.95 -18.39 8.69
C SER A 98 -19.01 -18.20 9.79
N ARG A 99 -19.48 -16.97 10.02
CA ARG A 99 -20.56 -16.68 10.98
C ARG A 99 -21.88 -17.30 10.54
N ASN A 100 -22.26 -17.11 9.27
CA ASN A 100 -23.47 -17.69 8.71
C ASN A 100 -23.45 -19.22 8.79
N LEU A 101 -22.32 -19.85 8.50
CA LEU A 101 -22.14 -21.29 8.62
C LEU A 101 -22.33 -21.76 10.06
N ALA A 102 -21.71 -21.08 11.03
CA ALA A 102 -21.85 -21.41 12.45
C ALA A 102 -23.31 -21.29 12.93
N LEU A 103 -24.02 -20.24 12.52
CA LEU A 103 -25.44 -20.04 12.85
C LEU A 103 -26.34 -21.10 12.23
N LYS A 104 -26.11 -21.47 10.96
CA LYS A 104 -26.88 -22.54 10.31
C LYS A 104 -26.65 -23.88 10.98
N LEU A 105 -25.39 -24.20 11.31
CA LEU A 105 -25.04 -25.44 12.01
C LEU A 105 -25.64 -25.50 13.42
N SER A 106 -25.77 -24.37 14.14
CA SER A 106 -26.42 -24.36 15.46
C SER A 106 -27.92 -24.68 15.40
N VAL A 107 -28.56 -24.50 14.24
CA VAL A 107 -29.97 -24.84 14.03
C VAL A 107 -30.13 -26.25 13.46
N ILE A 108 -29.25 -26.66 12.54
CA ILE A 108 -29.33 -27.96 11.85
C ILE A 108 -28.93 -29.11 12.77
N LEU A 109 -27.89 -28.93 13.60
CA LEU A 109 -27.42 -29.98 14.49
C LEU A 109 -28.28 -30.03 15.76
N PRO A 110 -28.87 -31.18 16.14
CA PRO A 110 -29.54 -31.32 17.42
C PRO A 110 -28.61 -31.09 18.61
N ASP A 111 -29.16 -30.81 19.80
CA ASP A 111 -28.35 -30.59 21.00
C ASP A 111 -27.66 -31.87 21.50
N SER A 112 -28.15 -33.05 21.11
CA SER A 112 -27.51 -34.35 21.38
C SER A 112 -26.18 -34.53 20.65
N GLU A 113 -25.95 -33.83 19.54
CA GLU A 113 -24.76 -33.93 18.69
C GLU A 113 -23.60 -33.05 19.19
N VAL A 114 -23.22 -33.23 20.46
CA VAL A 114 -22.16 -32.44 21.14
C VAL A 114 -20.82 -32.56 20.42
N GLY A 115 -20.50 -33.76 19.90
CA GLY A 115 -19.25 -34.02 19.18
C GLY A 115 -19.12 -33.16 17.91
N GLN A 116 -20.15 -33.17 17.06
CA GLN A 116 -20.16 -32.40 15.82
C GLN A 116 -20.15 -30.89 16.07
N ARG A 117 -20.93 -30.43 17.06
CA ARG A 117 -20.95 -29.01 17.47
C ARG A 117 -19.57 -28.54 17.96
N SER A 118 -18.88 -29.35 18.76
CA SER A 118 -17.51 -29.07 19.23
C SER A 118 -16.49 -29.06 18.09
N PHE A 119 -16.62 -29.98 17.13
CA PHE A 119 -15.77 -30.03 15.94
C PHE A 119 -15.90 -28.74 15.11
N PHE A 120 -17.12 -28.35 14.72
CA PHE A 120 -17.32 -27.17 13.87
C PHE A 120 -16.94 -25.85 14.57
N LYS A 121 -17.17 -25.75 15.88
CA LYS A 121 -16.73 -24.61 16.68
C LYS A 121 -15.21 -24.39 16.63
N LYS A 122 -14.43 -25.47 16.48
CA LYS A 122 -12.97 -25.42 16.36
C LYS A 122 -12.51 -25.24 14.91
N ILE A 123 -13.09 -25.97 13.96
CA ILE A 123 -12.55 -26.03 12.59
C ILE A 123 -12.84 -24.77 11.77
N ILE A 124 -13.99 -24.12 11.97
CA ILE A 124 -14.39 -22.91 11.24
C ILE A 124 -13.38 -21.77 11.44
N PRO A 125 -12.99 -21.39 12.68
CA PRO A 125 -11.94 -20.39 12.88
C PRO A 125 -10.55 -20.92 12.53
N ALA A 126 -10.28 -22.22 12.71
CA ALA A 126 -8.98 -22.81 12.35
C ALA A 126 -8.71 -22.72 10.84
N PHE A 127 -9.73 -22.83 9.99
CA PHE A 127 -9.59 -22.62 8.55
C PHE A 127 -9.09 -21.20 8.22
N ALA A 128 -9.67 -20.17 8.85
CA ALA A 128 -9.24 -18.79 8.62
C ALA A 128 -7.76 -18.57 9.04
N GLN A 129 -7.35 -19.19 10.15
CA GLN A 129 -5.96 -19.15 10.61
C GLN A 129 -4.99 -19.89 9.67
N ALA A 130 -5.40 -21.07 9.18
CA ALA A 130 -4.63 -21.85 8.23
C ALA A 130 -4.46 -21.09 6.91
N LEU A 131 -5.54 -20.47 6.40
CA LEU A 131 -5.51 -19.64 5.21
C LEU A 131 -4.59 -18.42 5.38
N HIS A 132 -4.68 -17.74 6.53
CA HIS A 132 -3.80 -16.61 6.83
C HIS A 132 -2.33 -17.02 6.78
N THR A 133 -2.00 -18.16 7.40
CA THR A 133 -0.64 -18.69 7.43
C THR A 133 -0.17 -19.08 6.03
N HIS A 134 -1.02 -19.77 5.26
CA HIS A 134 -0.74 -20.18 3.89
C HIS A 134 -0.41 -18.98 2.98
N LEU A 135 -1.19 -17.89 3.07
CA LEU A 135 -0.97 -16.69 2.25
C LEU A 135 0.29 -15.89 2.64
N HIS A 136 0.85 -16.11 3.83
CA HIS A 136 2.12 -15.49 4.25
C HIS A 136 3.35 -16.34 3.92
N GLN A 137 3.18 -17.58 3.45
CA GLN A 137 4.31 -18.42 3.07
C GLN A 137 4.95 -17.92 1.77
N GLU A 138 6.29 -17.92 1.73
CA GLU A 138 7.03 -17.49 0.55
C GLU A 138 6.74 -18.36 -0.68
N LYS A 139 6.57 -19.67 -0.50
CA LYS A 139 6.16 -20.58 -1.58
C LYS A 139 4.85 -20.13 -2.25
N THR A 140 3.87 -19.73 -1.46
CA THR A 140 2.57 -19.24 -1.95
C THR A 140 2.71 -17.89 -2.66
N ARG A 141 3.61 -17.01 -2.18
CA ARG A 141 3.92 -15.75 -2.84
C ARG A 141 4.49 -15.95 -4.25
N LEU A 142 5.33 -16.96 -4.43
CA LEU A 142 6.00 -17.24 -5.71
C LEU A 142 5.07 -17.96 -6.72
N ALA A 143 4.19 -18.84 -6.24
CA ALA A 143 3.25 -19.59 -7.08
C ALA A 143 2.21 -18.72 -7.82
N LEU A 144 2.10 -17.43 -7.50
CA LEU A 144 1.23 -16.48 -8.21
C LEU A 144 1.89 -15.86 -9.45
N PHE A 145 3.18 -16.13 -9.69
CA PHE A 145 3.97 -15.55 -10.78
C PHE A 145 4.59 -16.59 -11.70
N ASP A 146 4.29 -17.88 -11.49
CA ASP A 146 4.54 -18.99 -12.43
C ASP A 146 3.29 -19.22 -13.30
#